data_AF-A0A7W6RC60-F1
#
_entry.id   AF-A0A7W6RC60-F1
#
_cell.length_a   1.000
_cell.length_b   1.000
_cell.length_c   1.000
_cell.angle_alpha   90.00
_cell.angle_beta   90.00
_cell.angle_gamma   90.00
#
_symmetry.space_group_name_H-M   'P 1'
#
loop_
_entity.id
_entity.type
_entity.pdbx_description
1 polymer ?
#
loop_
_entity_poly.entity_id
_entity_poly.type
_entity_poly.pdbx_seq_one_letter_code
_entity_poly.pdbx_strand_id
1 'polypeptide(L)'
;MAGKTAAGAKLFIGPAVADPDAQGLTDYTGATWTAIGAIQDAGELGDSHQVSTYTELDKARVKRIATFKDGGEVAITVTFEPGDAGQVALIDALGADHAYKIELDDAGATSPTTFYFVGMCTANRRRLGDGSQVITRAVPIQVQSDVLEVPAA
;
A
#
# COMPACT_ATOMS: atom_id res chain seq x y z
N MET A 1 11.67 -17.09 16.40
CA MET A 1 10.96 -16.29 15.38
C MET A 1 10.05 -17.21 14.60
N ALA A 2 8.76 -17.21 14.88
CA ALA A 2 7.78 -17.88 14.02
C ALA A 2 7.39 -16.88 12.93
N GLY A 3 7.51 -17.26 11.66
CA GLY A 3 7.00 -16.44 10.56
C GLY A 3 5.50 -16.22 10.74
N LYS A 4 5.08 -14.96 10.67
CA LYS A 4 3.67 -14.58 10.76
C LYS A 4 3.06 -14.66 9.37
N THR A 5 1.85 -15.21 9.29
CA THR A 5 1.07 -15.25 8.05
C THR A 5 0.25 -13.98 7.94
N ALA A 6 0.09 -13.42 6.74
CA ALA A 6 -0.80 -12.29 6.47
C ALA A 6 -2.31 -12.64 6.59
N ALA A 7 -2.65 -13.85 7.05
CA ALA A 7 -4.03 -14.27 7.25
C ALA A 7 -4.69 -13.37 8.31
N GLY A 8 -5.79 -12.71 7.93
CA GLY A 8 -6.50 -11.76 8.80
C GLY A 8 -6.12 -10.29 8.62
N ALA A 9 -5.14 -9.97 7.78
CA ALA A 9 -4.78 -8.59 7.48
C ALA A 9 -5.96 -7.82 6.87
N LYS A 10 -6.15 -6.57 7.30
CA LYS A 10 -7.23 -5.68 6.84
C LYS A 10 -6.63 -4.45 6.20
N LEU A 11 -7.17 -4.09 5.05
CA LEU A 11 -6.84 -2.85 4.35
C LEU A 11 -8.00 -1.87 4.50
N PHE A 12 -7.67 -0.61 4.69
CA PHE A 12 -8.61 0.49 4.76
C PHE A 12 -8.18 1.61 3.82
N ILE A 13 -9.17 2.32 3.30
CA ILE A 13 -9.00 3.56 2.55
C ILE A 13 -9.55 4.73 3.35
N GLY A 14 -8.77 5.79 3.42
CA GLY A 14 -9.06 7.05 4.10
C GLY A 14 -9.47 8.16 3.13
N PRO A 15 -9.50 9.41 3.60
CA PRO A 15 -9.88 10.56 2.79
C PRO A 15 -8.88 10.82 1.66
N ALA A 16 -9.32 11.61 0.67
CA ALA A 16 -8.42 12.17 -0.34
C ALA A 16 -7.45 13.13 0.35
N VAL A 17 -6.20 13.09 -0.09
CA VAL A 17 -5.10 13.87 0.47
C VAL A 17 -4.62 14.83 -0.63
N ALA A 18 -4.53 16.12 -0.30
CA ALA A 18 -4.05 17.13 -1.26
C ALA A 18 -2.53 17.32 -1.23
N ASP A 19 -1.89 16.90 -0.13
CA ASP A 19 -0.45 16.93 0.06
C ASP A 19 0.06 15.52 0.37
N PRO A 20 0.71 14.83 -0.58
CA PRO A 20 1.13 13.45 -0.39
C PRO A 20 2.30 13.29 0.59
N ASP A 21 2.92 14.40 1.04
CA ASP A 21 4.09 14.37 1.93
C ASP A 21 3.68 14.21 3.41
N ALA A 22 2.79 13.26 3.70
CA ALA A 22 2.37 12.94 5.07
C ALA A 22 3.50 12.21 5.80
N GLN A 23 4.00 12.81 6.90
CA GLN A 23 5.23 12.34 7.57
C GLN A 23 5.01 11.90 9.02
N GLY A 24 3.82 12.09 9.60
CA GLY A 24 3.55 11.78 11.01
C GLY A 24 2.22 11.07 11.26
N LEU A 25 2.15 10.29 12.35
CA LEU A 25 0.92 9.61 12.77
C LEU A 25 -0.25 10.58 12.97
N THR A 26 0.04 11.82 13.37
CA THR A 26 -0.95 12.90 13.53
C THR A 26 -1.73 13.22 12.26
N ASP A 27 -1.09 13.04 11.11
CA ASP A 27 -1.70 13.30 9.79
C ASP A 27 -2.80 12.27 9.49
N TYR A 28 -2.75 11.12 10.15
CA TYR A 28 -3.70 10.02 10.05
C TYR A 28 -4.69 9.96 11.23
N THR A 29 -4.44 10.69 12.32
CA THR A 29 -5.35 10.74 13.47
C THR A 29 -6.59 11.56 13.15
N GLY A 30 -7.78 10.97 13.31
CA GLY A 30 -9.06 11.61 12.99
C GLY A 30 -9.57 11.37 11.57
N ALA A 31 -8.80 10.68 10.72
CA ALA A 31 -9.27 10.24 9.41
C ALA A 31 -10.36 9.18 9.55
N THR A 32 -11.39 9.27 8.70
CA THR A 32 -12.42 8.23 8.57
C THR A 32 -11.93 7.11 7.67
N TRP A 33 -11.80 5.91 8.22
CA TRP A 33 -11.30 4.72 7.52
C TRP A 33 -12.44 3.83 7.06
N THR A 34 -12.47 3.53 5.77
CA THR A 34 -13.42 2.58 5.17
C THR A 34 -12.68 1.26 4.92
N ALA A 35 -13.17 0.17 5.52
CA ALA A 35 -12.59 -1.15 5.30
C ALA A 35 -12.83 -1.61 3.86
N ILE A 36 -11.81 -2.20 3.25
CA ILE A 36 -11.90 -2.83 1.94
C ILE A 36 -12.14 -4.32 2.14
N GLY A 37 -13.27 -4.80 1.64
CA GLY A 37 -13.66 -6.20 1.76
C GLY A 37 -12.92 -7.11 0.80
N ALA A 38 -12.82 -8.38 1.18
CA ALA A 38 -12.44 -9.50 0.32
C ALA A 38 -11.09 -9.31 -0.41
N ILE A 39 -10.07 -8.94 0.37
CA ILE A 39 -8.69 -8.81 -0.09
C ILE A 39 -8.11 -10.22 -0.26
N GLN A 40 -7.62 -10.52 -1.45
CA GLN A 40 -6.96 -11.77 -1.77
C GLN A 40 -5.44 -11.65 -1.62
N ASP A 41 -4.91 -10.47 -1.95
CA ASP A 41 -3.49 -10.16 -1.88
C ASP A 41 -3.30 -8.70 -1.48
N ALA A 42 -2.50 -8.47 -0.44
CA ALA A 42 -2.18 -7.15 0.10
C ALA A 42 -0.92 -6.54 -0.54
N GLY A 43 -0.24 -7.27 -1.42
CA GLY A 43 0.93 -6.79 -2.14
C GLY A 43 2.19 -6.70 -1.27
N GLU A 44 3.22 -6.06 -1.82
CA GLU A 44 4.46 -5.74 -1.11
C GLU A 44 4.44 -4.26 -0.72
N LEU A 45 4.88 -3.97 0.49
CA LEU A 45 5.02 -2.61 1.01
C LEU A 45 6.48 -2.41 1.42
N GLY A 46 7.12 -1.39 0.88
CA GLY A 46 8.50 -1.08 1.25
C GLY A 46 9.16 -0.13 0.27
N ASP A 47 9.99 0.74 0.81
CA ASP A 47 10.69 1.74 0.02
C ASP A 47 11.94 1.15 -0.65
N SER A 48 12.03 1.32 -1.96
CA SER A 48 13.22 1.00 -2.74
C SER A 48 14.06 2.26 -2.95
N HIS A 49 15.37 2.11 -3.10
CA HIS A 49 16.25 3.23 -3.42
C HIS A 49 16.73 3.11 -4.86
N GLN A 50 16.58 4.18 -5.64
CA GLN A 50 17.24 4.29 -6.93
C GLN A 50 18.76 4.29 -6.73
N VAL A 51 19.47 3.55 -7.57
CA VAL A 51 20.93 3.42 -7.48
C VAL A 51 21.56 4.04 -8.72
N SER A 52 22.27 5.15 -8.53
CA SER A 52 23.11 5.72 -9.58
C SER A 52 24.52 5.14 -9.52
N THR A 53 25.06 4.80 -10.69
CA THR A 53 26.42 4.28 -10.81
C THR A 53 27.34 5.34 -11.38
N TYR A 54 28.51 5.51 -10.77
CA TYR A 54 29.55 6.37 -11.31
C TYR A 54 30.90 5.64 -11.29
N THR A 55 31.71 5.93 -12.30
CA THR A 55 33.04 5.35 -12.47
C THR A 55 34.08 6.34 -11.98
N GLU A 56 34.86 5.95 -10.98
CA GLU A 56 36.04 6.72 -10.60
C GLU A 56 37.17 6.40 -11.58
N LEU A 57 37.57 7.38 -12.40
CA LEU A 57 38.67 7.21 -13.37
C LEU A 57 40.00 6.90 -12.68
N ASP A 58 40.23 7.44 -11.48
CA ASP A 58 41.48 7.27 -10.73
C ASP A 58 41.68 5.85 -10.18
N LYS A 59 40.59 5.17 -9.83
CA LYS A 59 40.63 3.83 -9.22
C LYS A 59 40.07 2.72 -10.11
N ALA A 60 39.71 3.06 -11.35
CA ALA A 60 39.10 2.17 -12.32
C ALA A 60 37.96 1.30 -11.73
N ARG A 61 37.16 1.88 -10.81
CA ARG A 61 36.14 1.14 -10.06
C ARG A 61 34.77 1.77 -10.25
N VAL A 62 33.78 0.92 -10.53
CA VAL A 62 32.36 1.29 -10.52
C VAL A 62 31.89 1.36 -9.07
N LYS A 63 31.47 2.55 -8.64
CA LYS A 63 30.79 2.74 -7.35
C LYS A 63 29.31 3.01 -7.57
N ARG A 64 28.52 2.71 -6.55
CA ARG A 64 27.06 2.85 -6.55
C ARG A 64 26.66 3.75 -5.38
N ILE A 65 25.81 4.74 -5.65
CA ILE A 65 25.21 5.64 -4.64
C ILE A 65 23.70 5.48 -4.71
N ALA A 66 23.07 5.35 -3.55
CA ALA A 66 21.62 5.46 -3.42
C ALA A 66 21.23 6.93 -3.58
N THR A 67 20.32 7.23 -4.51
CA THR A 67 19.86 8.58 -4.81
C THR A 67 18.48 8.83 -4.21
N PHE A 68 17.42 8.54 -4.95
CA PHE A 68 16.05 8.85 -4.59
C PHE A 68 15.37 7.64 -3.96
N LYS A 69 14.55 7.91 -2.95
CA LYS A 69 13.68 6.92 -2.32
C LYS A 69 12.39 6.84 -3.14
N ASP A 70 11.99 5.64 -3.49
CA ASP A 70 10.79 5.34 -4.26
C ASP A 70 9.96 4.34 -3.45
N GLY A 71 8.78 4.79 -3.00
CA GLY A 71 7.85 3.96 -2.23
C GLY A 71 7.26 2.80 -3.02
N GLY A 72 7.51 2.76 -4.33
CA GLY A 72 7.12 1.66 -5.20
C GLY A 72 5.61 1.58 -5.39
N GLU A 73 5.16 0.38 -5.76
CA GLU A 73 3.77 0.09 -6.09
C GLU A 73 3.24 -1.02 -5.19
N VAL A 74 2.16 -0.72 -4.46
CA VAL A 74 1.38 -1.70 -3.72
C VAL A 74 0.26 -2.20 -4.63
N ALA A 75 0.44 -3.39 -5.19
CA ALA A 75 -0.55 -4.02 -6.06
C ALA A 75 -1.55 -4.84 -5.24
N ILE A 76 -2.75 -4.30 -5.05
CA ILE A 76 -3.79 -4.93 -4.23
C ILE A 76 -4.76 -5.68 -5.13
N THR A 77 -5.08 -6.93 -4.78
CA THR A 77 -6.09 -7.72 -5.49
C THR A 77 -7.28 -7.99 -4.59
N VAL A 78 -8.47 -7.56 -5.01
CA VAL A 78 -9.74 -7.79 -4.30
C VAL A 78 -10.69 -8.62 -5.16
N THR A 79 -11.49 -9.50 -4.54
CA THR A 79 -12.59 -10.17 -5.23
C THR A 79 -13.80 -9.24 -5.32
N PHE A 80 -14.53 -9.29 -6.42
CA PHE A 80 -15.68 -8.41 -6.63
C PHE A 80 -16.83 -8.76 -5.67
N GLU A 81 -17.14 -7.82 -4.77
CA GLU A 81 -18.29 -7.92 -3.86
C GLU A 81 -19.23 -6.73 -4.16
N PRO A 82 -20.41 -6.97 -4.74
CA PRO A 82 -21.32 -5.89 -5.12
C PRO A 82 -21.91 -5.21 -3.87
N GLY A 83 -21.57 -3.94 -3.67
CA GLY A 83 -22.10 -3.11 -2.57
C GLY A 83 -21.10 -2.83 -1.44
N ASP A 84 -19.87 -3.32 -1.53
CA ASP A 84 -18.83 -2.96 -0.57
C ASP A 84 -18.42 -1.49 -0.71
N ALA A 85 -18.56 -0.73 0.37
CA ALA A 85 -18.24 0.69 0.41
C ALA A 85 -16.74 0.94 0.16
N GLY A 86 -15.86 0.03 0.59
CA GLY A 86 -14.43 0.12 0.33
C GLY A 86 -14.09 -0.02 -1.16
N GLN A 87 -14.75 -0.95 -1.86
CA GLN A 87 -14.58 -1.11 -3.30
C GLN A 87 -15.13 0.07 -4.11
N VAL A 88 -16.17 0.75 -3.63
CA VAL A 88 -16.67 1.99 -4.23
C VAL A 88 -15.66 3.11 -4.03
N ALA A 89 -15.13 3.28 -2.82
CA ALA A 89 -14.10 4.26 -2.52
C ALA A 89 -12.83 4.05 -3.38
N LEU A 90 -12.44 2.81 -3.69
CA LEU A 90 -11.33 2.52 -4.61
C LEU A 90 -11.61 2.92 -6.07
N ILE A 91 -12.87 3.00 -6.49
CA ILE A 91 -13.23 3.53 -7.82
C ILE A 91 -13.10 5.05 -7.82
N ASP A 92 -13.60 5.68 -6.77
CA ASP A 92 -13.56 7.14 -6.64
C ASP A 92 -12.12 7.66 -6.45
N ALA A 93 -11.24 6.86 -5.82
CA ALA A 93 -9.83 7.17 -5.63
C ALA A 93 -8.97 7.08 -6.91
N LEU A 94 -9.54 6.67 -8.05
CA LEU A 94 -8.77 6.53 -9.29
C LEU A 94 -8.21 7.88 -9.75
N GLY A 95 -6.88 8.00 -9.79
CA GLY A 95 -6.17 9.22 -10.21
C GLY A 95 -6.15 10.33 -9.15
N ALA A 96 -6.54 10.04 -7.91
CA ALA A 96 -6.40 10.93 -6.77
C ALA A 96 -5.55 10.27 -5.69
N ASP A 97 -4.87 11.10 -4.90
CA ASP A 97 -4.04 10.64 -3.79
C ASP A 97 -4.94 10.42 -2.58
N HIS A 98 -4.86 9.24 -1.97
CA HIS A 98 -5.66 8.85 -0.81
C HIS A 98 -4.77 8.28 0.29
N ALA A 99 -5.19 8.47 1.54
CA ALA A 99 -4.58 7.79 2.67
C ALA A 99 -5.01 6.33 2.70
N TYR A 100 -4.07 5.43 2.97
CA TYR A 100 -4.29 3.99 3.11
C TYR A 100 -3.74 3.51 4.45
N LYS A 101 -4.38 2.46 4.96
CA LYS A 101 -4.01 1.81 6.21
C LYS A 101 -4.07 0.30 6.07
N ILE A 102 -3.02 -0.39 6.48
CA ILE A 102 -2.97 -1.86 6.55
C ILE A 102 -2.78 -2.27 8.00
N GLU A 103 -3.69 -3.07 8.54
CA GLU A 103 -3.57 -3.70 9.86
C GLU A 103 -3.24 -5.18 9.69
N LEU A 104 -2.15 -5.64 10.32
CA LEU A 104 -1.80 -7.06 10.38
C LEU A 104 -2.46 -7.74 11.58
N ASP A 105 -3.02 -8.93 11.38
CA ASP A 105 -3.57 -9.75 12.47
C ASP A 105 -2.44 -10.49 13.21
N ASP A 106 -1.64 -9.74 13.98
CA ASP A 106 -0.68 -10.37 14.89
C ASP A 106 -1.44 -10.89 16.12
N ALA A 107 -1.81 -12.17 16.06
CA ALA A 107 -2.49 -12.88 17.13
C ALA A 107 -1.67 -12.85 18.43
N GLY A 108 -1.98 -11.89 19.30
CA GLY A 108 -1.37 -11.73 20.62
C GLY A 108 -1.23 -10.30 21.15
N ALA A 109 -1.41 -9.27 20.32
CA ALA A 109 -1.25 -7.86 20.73
C ALA A 109 -2.58 -7.17 21.05
N THR A 110 -2.54 -6.16 21.94
CA THR A 110 -3.73 -5.34 22.27
C THR A 110 -4.07 -4.38 21.12
N SER A 111 -3.11 -4.12 20.24
CA SER A 111 -3.29 -3.39 18.99
C SER A 111 -2.45 -4.01 17.86
N PRO A 112 -3.01 -4.21 16.65
CA PRO A 112 -2.30 -4.81 15.53
C PRO A 112 -1.19 -3.88 15.00
N THR A 113 -0.12 -4.47 14.45
CA THR A 113 0.88 -3.69 13.69
C THR A 113 0.17 -3.04 12.52
N THR A 114 0.30 -1.72 12.43
CA THR A 114 -0.43 -0.91 11.47
C THR A 114 0.53 -0.12 10.60
N PHE A 115 0.37 -0.22 9.28
CA PHE A 115 1.07 0.59 8.31
C PHE A 115 0.16 1.69 7.78
N TYR A 116 0.66 2.92 7.72
CA TYR A 116 -0.02 4.07 7.12
C TYR A 116 0.83 4.60 5.96
N PHE A 117 0.18 4.90 4.84
CA PHE A 117 0.82 5.52 3.68
C PHE A 117 -0.19 6.31 2.84
N VAL A 118 0.28 7.28 2.07
CA VAL A 118 -0.50 7.95 1.02
C VAL A 118 -0.03 7.43 -0.33
N GLY A 119 -0.99 7.16 -1.20
CA GLY A 119 -0.67 6.75 -2.56
C GLY A 119 -1.77 7.07 -3.55
N MET A 120 -1.40 6.99 -4.82
CA MET A 120 -2.31 7.21 -5.95
C MET A 120 -2.73 5.88 -6.55
N CYS A 121 -4.04 5.65 -6.63
CA CYS A 121 -4.58 4.53 -7.40
C CYS A 121 -4.41 4.80 -8.90
N THR A 122 -3.57 4.01 -9.57
CA THR A 122 -3.27 4.21 -11.00
C THR A 122 -4.18 3.43 -11.93
N ALA A 123 -4.78 2.34 -11.45
CA ALA A 123 -5.72 1.56 -12.24
C ALA A 123 -6.76 0.88 -11.36
N ASN A 124 -7.97 0.74 -11.89
CA ASN A 124 -9.04 -0.01 -11.25
C ASN A 124 -9.71 -0.95 -12.26
N ARG A 125 -8.91 -1.89 -12.79
CA ARG A 125 -9.36 -2.81 -13.84
C ARG A 125 -9.98 -4.06 -13.22
N ARG A 126 -11.19 -4.39 -13.65
CA ARG A 126 -11.86 -5.66 -13.31
C ARG A 126 -11.38 -6.76 -14.24
N ARG A 127 -10.92 -7.86 -13.66
CA ARG A 127 -10.61 -9.10 -14.35
C ARG A 127 -11.84 -10.00 -14.29
N LEU A 128 -12.59 -10.03 -15.39
CA LEU A 128 -13.85 -10.76 -15.49
C LEU A 128 -13.66 -12.27 -15.71
N GLY A 129 -12.47 -12.70 -16.16
CA GLY A 129 -12.14 -14.13 -16.29
C GLY A 129 -13.01 -14.90 -17.28
N ASP A 130 -13.01 -16.22 -17.10
CA ASP A 130 -13.87 -17.24 -17.72
C ASP A 130 -14.86 -17.76 -16.66
N GLY A 131 -15.93 -18.48 -17.03
CA GLY A 131 -17.02 -18.93 -16.16
C GLY A 131 -16.62 -19.80 -14.96
N SER A 132 -15.35 -20.21 -14.86
CA SER A 132 -14.78 -20.94 -13.72
C SER A 132 -13.86 -20.09 -12.83
N GLN A 133 -13.77 -18.78 -13.04
CA GLN A 133 -12.90 -17.87 -12.30
C GLN A 133 -13.71 -16.85 -11.50
N VAL A 134 -13.27 -16.56 -10.28
CA VAL A 134 -13.82 -15.47 -9.47
C VAL A 134 -13.43 -14.14 -10.11
N ILE A 135 -14.38 -13.23 -10.23
CA ILE A 135 -14.12 -11.87 -10.74
C ILE A 135 -13.24 -11.17 -9.71
N THR A 136 -12.04 -10.77 -10.13
CA THR A 136 -11.11 -10.01 -9.28
C THR A 136 -10.88 -8.63 -9.84
N ARG A 137 -10.29 -7.76 -9.04
CA ARG A 137 -9.95 -6.39 -9.38
C ARG A 137 -8.55 -6.13 -8.85
N ALA A 138 -7.65 -5.76 -9.76
CA ALA A 138 -6.29 -5.37 -9.44
C ALA A 138 -6.23 -3.85 -9.35
N VAL A 139 -5.74 -3.35 -8.21
CA VAL A 139 -5.63 -1.94 -7.88
C VAL A 139 -4.17 -1.65 -7.52
N PRO A 140 -3.34 -1.27 -8.51
CA PRO A 140 -1.99 -0.78 -8.26
C PRO A 140 -2.02 0.63 -7.66
N ILE A 141 -1.48 0.76 -6.44
CA ILE A 141 -1.36 2.02 -5.71
C ILE A 141 0.12 2.42 -5.73
N GLN A 142 0.42 3.59 -6.30
CA GLN A 142 1.77 4.16 -6.26
C GLN A 142 1.95 4.89 -4.94
N VAL A 143 2.91 4.46 -4.13
CA VAL A 143 3.17 5.07 -2.83
C VAL A 143 3.96 6.36 -3.05
N GLN A 144 3.44 7.47 -2.52
CA GLN A 144 4.05 8.79 -2.68
C GLN A 144 4.61 9.33 -1.36
N SER A 145 4.11 8.86 -0.21
CA SER A 145 4.59 9.24 1.11
C SER A 145 5.60 8.24 1.67
N ASP A 146 6.28 8.63 2.75
CA ASP A 146 6.96 7.66 3.60
C ASP A 146 5.94 6.68 4.22
N VAL A 147 6.31 5.40 4.28
CA VAL A 147 5.51 4.36 4.95
C VAL A 147 5.74 4.45 6.46
N LEU A 148 4.70 4.77 7.22
CA LEU A 148 4.76 4.80 8.68
C LEU A 148 4.35 3.45 9.26
N GLU A 149 5.29 2.77 9.88
CA GLU A 149 5.04 1.56 10.67
C GLU A 149 4.79 1.91 12.14
N VAL A 150 3.62 1.54 12.64
CA VAL A 150 3.31 1.55 14.08
C VAL A 150 3.36 0.11 14.57
N PRO A 151 4.39 -0.29 15.34
CA PRO A 151 4.51 -1.65 15.83
C PRO A 151 3.38 -1.98 16.82
N ALA A 152 2.96 -3.24 16.81
CA ALA A 152 2.01 -3.77 17.78
C ALA A 152 2.46 -3.54 19.24
N ALA A 153 1.50 -3.27 20.14
CA ALA A 153 1.69 -3.04 21.58
C ALA A 153 1.15 -4.17 22.45
#